data_AF-A0ABD3BRF8-F1
#
_entry.id   AF-A0ABD3BRF8-F1
#
_cell.length_a   1.000
_cell.length_b   1.000
_cell.length_c   1.000
_cell.angle_alpha   90.00
_cell.angle_beta   90.00
_cell.angle_gamma   90.00
#
_symmetry.space_group_name_H-M   'P 1'
#
loop_
_entity.id
_entity.type
_entity.pdbx_description
1 polymer ?
#
loop_
_entity_poly.entity_id
_entity_poly.type
_entity_poly.pdbx_seq_one_letter_code
_entity_poly.pdbx_strand_id
1 'polypeptide(L)'
;MGSVSSSNAKKLIKIDVSADTVCPWCFVGKKNLDKTIASSQDKYTFEWHPYMLNPSAPKEGVLKKEYYLNKFGPRAVQMEARMAEGKYFGQPQANFLILD
;
A
#
# COMPACT_ATOMS: atom_id res chain seq x y z
N MET A 1 14.63 -8.67 -42.92
CA MET A 1 14.77 -7.79 -41.74
C MET A 1 13.38 -7.56 -41.19
N GLY A 2 13.02 -8.25 -40.11
CA GLY A 2 11.67 -8.24 -39.53
C GLY A 2 11.39 -6.95 -38.78
N SER A 3 10.38 -6.23 -39.22
CA SER A 3 9.85 -5.02 -38.61
C SER A 3 9.22 -5.36 -37.26
N VAL A 4 9.78 -4.81 -36.18
CA VAL A 4 9.13 -4.83 -34.86
C VAL A 4 7.96 -3.87 -34.91
N SER A 5 6.76 -4.40 -35.15
CA SER A 5 5.51 -3.65 -35.10
C SER A 5 5.22 -3.24 -33.66
N SER A 6 5.63 -2.04 -33.27
CA SER A 6 5.26 -1.41 -32.01
C SER A 6 3.81 -0.96 -32.08
N SER A 7 2.88 -1.79 -31.59
CA SER A 7 1.45 -1.46 -31.55
C SER A 7 1.15 -0.45 -30.44
N ASN A 8 0.70 0.74 -30.83
CA ASN A 8 0.34 1.87 -29.97
C ASN A 8 -1.06 1.71 -29.33
N ALA A 9 -1.44 0.48 -28.95
CA ALA A 9 -2.77 0.15 -28.43
C ALA A 9 -2.79 0.19 -26.90
N LYS A 10 -3.65 1.05 -26.33
CA LYS A 10 -3.90 1.13 -24.89
C LYS A 10 -4.43 -0.21 -24.38
N LYS A 11 -3.73 -0.84 -23.44
CA LYS A 11 -4.16 -2.11 -22.84
C LYS A 11 -5.19 -1.85 -21.74
N LEU A 12 -6.12 -2.78 -21.57
CA LEU A 12 -6.99 -2.83 -20.39
C LEU A 12 -6.36 -3.79 -19.37
N ILE A 13 -5.99 -3.26 -18.21
CA ILE A 13 -5.30 -3.99 -17.15
C ILE A 13 -6.23 -4.07 -15.93
N LYS A 14 -6.55 -5.28 -15.48
CA LYS A 14 -7.22 -5.51 -14.20
C LYS A 14 -6.19 -5.58 -13.09
N ILE A 15 -6.44 -4.89 -11.98
CA ILE A 15 -5.60 -4.88 -10.78
C ILE A 15 -6.44 -5.29 -9.58
N ASP A 16 -6.12 -6.44 -9.01
CA ASP A 16 -6.65 -6.90 -7.72
C ASP A 16 -5.73 -6.42 -6.60
N VAL A 17 -6.29 -5.73 -5.59
CA VAL A 17 -5.53 -5.12 -4.50
C VAL A 17 -5.98 -5.67 -3.16
N SER A 18 -5.10 -6.38 -2.47
CA SER A 18 -5.30 -6.75 -1.05
C SER A 18 -4.57 -5.76 -0.15
N ALA A 19 -5.28 -5.09 0.75
CA ALA A 19 -4.70 -4.07 1.61
C ALA A 19 -5.31 -4.07 3.02
N ASP A 20 -4.48 -3.70 3.98
CA ASP A 20 -4.87 -3.40 5.36
C ASP A 20 -4.59 -1.92 5.65
N THR A 21 -5.52 -1.23 6.31
CA THR A 21 -5.44 0.19 6.66
C THR A 21 -4.32 0.49 7.65
N VAL A 22 -3.92 -0.47 8.49
CA VAL A 22 -2.81 -0.27 9.45
C VAL A 22 -1.43 -0.55 8.84
N CYS A 23 -1.39 -1.08 7.62
CA CYS A 23 -0.16 -1.43 6.94
C CYS A 23 0.51 -0.20 6.33
N PRO A 24 1.68 0.24 6.83
CA PRO A 24 2.36 1.41 6.27
C PRO A 24 2.85 1.17 4.83
N TRP A 25 3.18 -0.08 4.49
CA TRP A 25 3.64 -0.44 3.15
C TRP A 25 2.52 -0.45 2.12
N CYS A 26 1.28 -0.77 2.52
CA CYS A 26 0.12 -0.64 1.63
C CYS A 26 -0.07 0.81 1.17
N PHE A 27 0.20 1.80 2.05
CA PHE A 27 0.17 3.21 1.68
C PHE A 27 1.27 3.59 0.69
N VAL A 28 2.51 3.17 0.94
CA VAL A 28 3.64 3.38 0.02
C VAL A 28 3.36 2.73 -1.33
N GLY A 29 2.86 1.49 -1.33
CA GLY A 29 2.45 0.76 -2.53
C GLY A 29 1.39 1.50 -3.33
N LYS A 30 0.33 1.99 -2.67
CA LYS A 30 -0.71 2.80 -3.32
C LYS A 30 -0.14 4.07 -3.95
N LYS A 31 0.70 4.82 -3.24
CA LYS A 31 1.32 6.05 -3.79
C LYS A 31 2.17 5.77 -5.02
N ASN A 32 2.92 4.67 -5.02
CA ASN A 32 3.72 4.27 -6.17
C ASN A 32 2.83 3.81 -7.33
N LEU A 33 1.76 3.07 -7.03
CA LEU A 33 0.78 2.64 -8.02
C LEU A 33 0.07 3.84 -8.68
N ASP A 34 -0.41 4.80 -7.87
CA ASP A 34 -1.03 6.04 -8.33
C ASP A 34 -0.10 6.82 -9.29
N LYS A 35 1.20 6.93 -8.96
CA LYS A 35 2.21 7.58 -9.81
C LYS A 35 2.40 6.87 -11.15
N THR A 36 2.47 5.55 -11.13
CA THR A 36 2.64 4.73 -12.33
C THR A 36 1.42 4.83 -13.25
N ILE A 37 0.22 4.77 -12.69
CA ILE A 37 -1.04 4.93 -13.44
C ILE A 37 -1.10 6.31 -14.08
N ALA A 38 -0.77 7.37 -13.34
CA ALA A 38 -0.76 8.73 -13.87
C ALA A 38 0.25 8.93 -15.02
N SER A 39 1.31 8.12 -15.06
CA SER A 39 2.35 8.16 -16.10
C SER A 39 2.06 7.22 -17.28
N SER A 40 0.99 6.43 -17.21
CA SER A 40 0.63 5.43 -18.21
C SER A 40 -0.52 5.91 -19.11
N GLN A 41 -0.56 5.39 -20.34
CA GLN A 41 -1.68 5.61 -21.27
C GLN A 41 -2.70 4.47 -21.26
N ASP A 42 -2.44 3.40 -20.51
CA ASP A 42 -3.33 2.24 -20.40
C ASP A 42 -4.61 2.55 -19.62
N LYS A 43 -5.59 1.65 -19.74
CA LYS A 43 -6.84 1.68 -18.97
C LYS A 43 -6.74 0.67 -17.83
N TYR A 44 -7.25 1.04 -16.67
CA TYR A 44 -7.17 0.22 -15.46
C TYR A 44 -8.55 -0.02 -14.85
N THR A 45 -8.78 -1.24 -14.40
CA THR A 45 -9.92 -1.60 -13.53
C THR A 45 -9.39 -2.14 -12.21
N PHE A 46 -10.08 -1.86 -11.11
CA PHE A 46 -9.64 -2.22 -9.77
C PHE A 46 -10.68 -3.09 -9.07
N GLU A 47 -10.19 -4.08 -8.35
CA GLU A 47 -10.95 -4.87 -7.39
C GLU A 47 -10.21 -4.84 -6.05
N TRP A 48 -10.90 -4.42 -4.99
CA TRP A 48 -10.29 -4.21 -3.68
C TRP A 48 -10.73 -5.31 -2.71
N HIS A 49 -9.74 -5.90 -2.05
CA HIS A 49 -9.91 -7.01 -1.11
C HIS A 49 -9.40 -6.55 0.28
N PRO A 50 -10.23 -6.49 1.31
CA PRO A 50 -9.76 -6.17 2.65
C PRO A 50 -8.82 -7.27 3.15
N TYR A 51 -7.76 -6.88 3.84
CA TYR A 51 -6.82 -7.80 4.48
C TYR A 51 -6.62 -7.40 5.93
N MET A 52 -6.43 -8.39 6.80
CA MET A 52 -6.16 -8.18 8.22
C MET A 52 -4.80 -8.78 8.57
N LEU A 53 -3.81 -7.92 8.81
CA LEU A 53 -2.43 -8.30 9.13
C LEU A 53 -2.32 -9.08 10.43
N ASN A 54 -3.23 -8.84 11.38
CA ASN A 54 -3.30 -9.56 12.64
C ASN A 54 -4.75 -9.93 12.98
N PRO A 55 -5.21 -11.13 12.59
CA PRO A 55 -6.57 -11.59 12.87
C PRO A 55 -6.90 -11.79 14.35
N SER A 56 -5.88 -11.88 15.20
CA SER A 56 -6.03 -12.05 16.64
C SER A 56 -5.97 -10.73 17.41
N ALA A 57 -5.96 -9.58 16.73
CA ALA A 57 -5.95 -8.29 17.39
C ALA A 57 -7.24 -8.06 18.19
N PRO A 58 -7.15 -7.55 19.43
CA PRO A 58 -8.33 -7.20 20.23
C PRO A 58 -9.08 -6.04 19.59
N LYS A 59 -10.40 -5.97 19.82
CA LYS A 59 -11.28 -4.92 19.24
C LYS A 59 -10.93 -3.53 19.77
N GLU A 60 -10.45 -3.47 21.00
CA GLU A 60 -10.03 -2.26 21.69
C GLU A 60 -8.70 -1.71 21.13
N GLY A 61 -8.03 -2.50 20.28
CA GLY A 61 -6.73 -2.18 19.72
C GLY A 61 -5.59 -2.40 20.73
N VAL A 62 -4.37 -2.14 20.26
CA VAL A 62 -3.15 -2.22 21.06
C VAL A 62 -2.27 -1.02 20.77
N LEU A 63 -1.44 -0.63 21.75
CA LEU A 63 -0.45 0.42 21.53
C LEU A 63 0.55 -0.01 20.47
N LYS A 64 0.57 0.70 19.34
CA LYS A 64 1.41 0.37 18.16
C LYS A 64 2.88 0.19 18.51
N LYS A 65 3.42 1.05 19.38
CA LYS A 65 4.82 0.98 19.83
C LYS A 65 5.10 -0.34 20.56
N GLU A 66 4.24 -0.72 21.50
CA GLU A 66 4.37 -1.98 22.25
C GLU A 66 4.20 -3.18 21.33
N TYR A 67 3.21 -3.14 20.44
CA TYR A 67 3.00 -4.19 19.43
C TYR A 67 4.24 -4.38 18.55
N TYR A 68 4.88 -3.30 18.09
CA TYR A 68 6.09 -3.38 17.26
C TYR A 68 7.30 -3.85 18.05
N LEU A 69 7.48 -3.38 19.29
CA LEU A 69 8.54 -3.86 20.17
C LEU A 69 8.40 -5.36 20.45
N ASN A 70 7.17 -5.83 20.75
CA ASN A 70 6.89 -7.24 20.98
C ASN A 70 7.10 -8.10 19.72
N LYS A 71 6.72 -7.58 18.54
CA LYS A 71 6.81 -8.31 17.27
C LYS A 71 8.20 -8.32 16.65
N PHE A 72 8.92 -7.20 16.71
CA PHE A 72 10.17 -6.99 15.97
C PHE A 72 11.40 -6.78 16.87
N GLY A 73 11.21 -6.68 18.18
CA GLY A 73 12.28 -6.45 19.15
C GLY A 73 12.94 -5.08 18.99
N PRO A 74 14.23 -4.93 19.35
CA PRO A 74 14.97 -3.66 19.25
C PRO A 74 14.97 -3.02 17.86
N ARG A 75 14.77 -3.82 16.80
CA ARG A 75 14.69 -3.33 15.41
C ARG A 75 13.48 -2.43 15.16
N ALA A 76 12.43 -2.52 15.98
CA ALA A 76 11.24 -1.68 15.87
C ALA A 76 11.58 -0.18 15.86
N VAL A 77 12.58 0.23 16.65
CA VAL A 77 13.02 1.64 16.74
C VAL A 77 13.61 2.12 15.41
N GLN A 78 14.46 1.30 14.78
CA GLN A 78 15.06 1.63 13.49
C GLN A 78 14.02 1.62 12.36
N MET A 79 13.06 0.69 12.41
CA MET A 79 11.97 0.62 11.46
C MET A 79 11.09 1.87 11.54
N GLU A 80 10.75 2.31 12.75
CA GLU A 80 9.98 3.53 12.99
C GLU A 80 10.71 4.76 12.46
N ALA A 81 12.01 4.90 12.76
CA ALA A 81 12.83 6.01 12.26
C ALA A 81 12.83 6.09 10.73
N ARG A 82 13.07 4.96 10.04
CA ARG A 82 13.05 4.91 8.56
C ARG A 82 11.70 5.28 7.96
N MET A 83 10.60 4.89 8.62
CA MET A 83 9.27 5.26 8.15
C MET A 83 8.93 6.73 8.38
N ALA A 84 9.42 7.31 9.49
CA ALA A 84 9.31 8.74 9.75
C ALA A 84 10.09 9.57 8.73
N GLU A 85 11.31 9.14 8.37
CA GLU A 85 12.13 9.76 7.31
C GLU A 85 11.43 9.76 5.95
N GLY A 86 10.69 8.69 5.64
CA GLY A 86 9.93 8.59 4.39
C GLY A 86 8.77 9.58 4.26
N LYS A 87 8.45 10.38 5.28
CA LYS A 87 7.28 11.29 5.35
C LYS A 87 5.92 10.59 5.17
N TYR A 88 5.88 9.26 5.25
CA TYR A 88 4.67 8.45 5.11
C TYR A 88 4.05 8.06 6.47
N PHE A 89 4.80 8.23 7.56
CA PHE A 89 4.34 7.96 8.91
C PHE A 89 3.45 9.10 9.43
N GLY A 90 2.19 8.80 9.74
CA GLY A 90 1.28 9.75 10.38
C GLY A 90 0.66 10.80 9.46
N GLN A 91 0.62 10.60 8.14
CA GLN A 91 -0.13 11.51 7.26
C GLN A 91 -1.64 11.29 7.44
N PRO A 92 -2.39 12.26 7.98
CA PRO A 92 -3.83 12.27 7.85
C PRO A 92 -4.16 12.60 6.39
N GLN A 93 -5.21 11.99 5.85
CA GLN A 93 -5.83 12.36 4.57
C GLN A 93 -5.14 11.83 3.30
N ALA A 94 -5.30 10.53 3.07
CA ALA A 94 -5.82 10.13 1.77
C ALA A 94 -7.21 9.55 2.05
N ASN A 95 -8.21 9.95 1.27
CA ASN A 95 -9.47 9.22 1.14
C ASN A 95 -9.17 7.75 0.78
N PHE A 96 -8.81 6.95 1.77
CA PHE A 96 -9.05 5.53 1.76
C PHE A 96 -10.57 5.43 1.93
N LEU A 97 -11.29 5.57 0.81
CA LEU A 97 -12.60 4.97 0.66
C LEU A 97 -12.38 3.46 0.67
N ILE A 98 -11.96 2.92 1.82
CA ILE A 98 -12.43 1.62 2.26
C ILE A 98 -13.60 2.01 3.15
N LEU A 99 -14.76 2.06 2.51
CA LEU A 99 -16.02 1.90 3.23
C LEU A 99 -15.86 0.61 4.03
N ASP A 100 -15.80 0.72 5.35
CA ASP A 100 -16.56 -0.20 6.17
C ASP A 100 -18.06 0.08 5.92
#